data_AF-A0A355DPM2-F1
#
_entry.id   AF-A0A355DPM2-F1
#
_cell.length_a   1.000
_cell.length_b   1.000
_cell.length_c   1.000
_cell.angle_alpha   90.00
_cell.angle_beta   90.00
_cell.angle_gamma   90.00
#
_symmetry.space_group_name_H-M   'P 1'
#
loop_
_entity.id
_entity.type
_entity.pdbx_description
1 polymer ?
#
loop_
_entity_poly.entity_id
_entity_poly.type
_entity_poly.pdbx_seq_one_letter_code
_entity_poly.pdbx_strand_id
1 'polypeptide(L)'
;GEGEKLTSILLPAHTTIARFIQLLRRGTVTANPYPVRRLPAVGENAVTLATIFQYRAARGSHRWHFWLDAGSPLWLSGGAATLFGAPLFLKEWSGRAWTEADKIQADEERLQRILQDLLGRVGEKLYLCHSELAVNGTEQTGPLLTLVHGAVNL
;
A
#
# COMPACT_ATOMS: atom_id res chain seq x y z
N GLY A 1 -31.24 -16.63 -38.45
CA GLY A 1 -29.93 -17.27 -38.20
C GLY A 1 -28.95 -16.38 -37.46
N GLU A 2 -29.39 -15.56 -36.49
CA GLU A 2 -28.48 -14.76 -35.64
C GLU A 2 -28.71 -14.96 -34.12
N GLY A 3 -29.75 -15.69 -33.72
CA GLY A 3 -30.06 -15.96 -32.31
C GLY A 3 -29.25 -17.11 -31.67
N GLU A 4 -28.59 -17.96 -32.46
CA GLU A 4 -27.80 -19.10 -31.95
C GLU A 4 -26.34 -18.75 -31.59
N LYS A 5 -25.85 -17.57 -31.98
CA LYS A 5 -24.46 -17.16 -31.73
C LYS A 5 -24.21 -16.54 -30.34
N LEU A 6 -25.27 -16.19 -29.59
CA LEU A 6 -25.14 -15.58 -28.27
C LEU A 6 -25.14 -16.60 -27.13
N THR A 7 -25.66 -17.82 -27.35
CA THR A 7 -25.66 -18.91 -26.37
C THR A 7 -24.29 -19.56 -26.17
N SER A 8 -23.33 -19.35 -27.09
CA SER A 8 -22.00 -19.96 -27.02
C SER A 8 -21.04 -19.29 -26.03
N ILE A 9 -21.46 -18.21 -25.36
CA ILE A 9 -20.64 -17.49 -24.36
C ILE A 9 -20.95 -17.96 -22.92
N LEU A 10 -22.08 -18.63 -22.70
CA LEU A 10 -22.48 -19.15 -21.41
C LEU A 10 -21.95 -20.57 -21.22
N LEU A 11 -20.92 -20.72 -20.39
CA LEU A 11 -20.47 -22.03 -19.93
C LEU A 11 -21.65 -22.81 -19.33
N PRO A 12 -21.70 -24.15 -19.50
CA PRO A 12 -22.69 -24.98 -18.83
C PRO A 12 -22.73 -24.67 -17.32
N ALA A 13 -23.93 -24.67 -16.72
CA ALA A 13 -24.12 -24.22 -15.33
C ALA A 13 -23.18 -24.94 -14.34
N HIS A 14 -22.94 -26.24 -14.54
CA HIS A 14 -22.02 -27.03 -13.71
C HIS A 14 -20.56 -26.53 -13.80
N THR A 15 -20.12 -26.08 -14.98
CA THR A 15 -18.78 -25.53 -15.20
C THR A 15 -18.64 -24.16 -14.53
N THR A 16 -19.66 -23.32 -14.62
CA THR A 16 -19.71 -22.00 -13.96
C THR A 16 -19.65 -22.16 -12.44
N ILE A 17 -20.45 -23.07 -11.88
CA ILE A 17 -20.46 -23.38 -10.44
C ILE A 17 -19.09 -23.92 -9.99
N ALA A 18 -18.49 -24.85 -10.75
CA ALA A 18 -17.17 -25.40 -10.41
C ALA A 18 -16.08 -24.31 -10.41
N ARG A 19 -16.08 -23.40 -11.40
CA ARG A 19 -15.16 -22.26 -11.44
C ARG A 19 -15.40 -21.28 -10.30
N PHE A 20 -16.65 -21.01 -9.95
CA PHE A 20 -17.00 -20.16 -8.81
C PHE A 20 -16.50 -20.75 -7.48
N ILE A 21 -16.70 -22.05 -7.25
CA ILE A 21 -16.18 -22.74 -6.06
C ILE A 21 -14.64 -22.69 -6.03
N GLN A 22 -13.98 -22.89 -7.17
CA GLN A 22 -12.52 -22.79 -7.25
C GLN A 22 -12.02 -21.37 -6.93
N LEU A 23 -12.73 -20.35 -7.40
CA LEU A 23 -12.44 -18.95 -7.08
C LEU A 23 -12.58 -18.68 -5.57
N LEU A 24 -13.65 -19.15 -4.93
CA LEU A 24 -13.80 -19.03 -3.48
C LEU A 24 -12.68 -19.75 -2.71
N ARG A 25 -12.34 -20.99 -3.11
CA ARG A 25 -11.29 -21.80 -2.48
C ARG A 25 -9.88 -21.21 -2.61
N ARG A 26 -9.63 -20.42 -3.66
CA ARG A 26 -8.36 -19.70 -3.83
C ARG A 26 -8.20 -18.51 -2.87
N GLY A 27 -9.16 -18.28 -1.98
CA GLY A 27 -9.11 -17.18 -1.02
C GLY A 27 -9.41 -15.85 -1.68
N THR A 28 -10.46 -15.79 -2.51
CA THR A 28 -10.89 -14.51 -3.11
C THR A 28 -11.22 -13.53 -1.99
N VAL A 29 -10.40 -12.50 -1.86
CA VAL A 29 -10.59 -11.41 -0.90
C VAL A 29 -11.65 -10.47 -1.47
N THR A 30 -12.67 -10.18 -0.67
CA THR A 30 -13.71 -9.19 -1.02
C THR A 30 -13.09 -7.80 -1.23
N ALA A 31 -13.58 -7.06 -2.23
CA ALA A 31 -13.23 -5.66 -2.43
C ALA A 31 -13.74 -4.75 -1.28
N ASN A 32 -14.63 -5.26 -0.43
CA ASN A 32 -15.17 -4.55 0.72
C ASN A 32 -14.94 -5.38 2.01
N PRO A 33 -13.74 -5.31 2.61
CA PRO A 33 -13.45 -5.99 3.86
C PRO A 33 -14.27 -5.41 5.02
N TYR A 34 -14.52 -6.25 6.03
CA TYR A 34 -15.21 -5.82 7.25
C TYR A 34 -14.43 -4.69 7.96
N PRO A 35 -15.13 -3.79 8.70
CA PRO A 35 -16.57 -3.82 8.95
C PRO A 35 -17.39 -3.16 7.83
N VAL A 36 -18.48 -3.84 7.44
CA VAL A 36 -19.47 -3.33 6.46
C VAL A 36 -20.18 -2.07 6.97
N ARG A 37 -20.19 -1.86 8.28
CA ARG A 37 -20.72 -0.66 8.95
C ARG A 37 -19.57 0.31 9.24
N ARG A 38 -19.74 1.57 8.83
CA ARG A 38 -18.85 2.65 9.27
C ARG A 38 -18.74 2.60 10.79
N LEU A 39 -17.51 2.44 11.29
CA LEU A 39 -17.22 2.63 12.70
C LEU A 39 -17.79 4.00 13.12
N PRO A 40 -18.34 4.13 14.35
CA PRO A 40 -18.80 5.42 14.85
C PRO A 40 -17.70 6.48 14.69
N ALA A 41 -18.12 7.74 14.55
CA ALA A 41 -17.19 8.86 14.43
C ALA A 41 -16.09 8.72 15.48
N VAL A 42 -14.83 8.86 15.05
CA VAL A 42 -13.64 8.71 15.89
C VAL A 42 -13.87 9.49 17.19
N GLY A 43 -13.89 8.78 18.32
CA GLY A 43 -14.11 9.40 19.62
C GLY A 43 -13.03 10.46 19.89
N GLU A 44 -13.38 11.49 20.67
CA GLU A 44 -12.50 12.64 20.96
C GLU A 44 -11.17 12.24 21.64
N ASN A 45 -11.06 11.01 22.16
CA ASN A 45 -9.88 10.48 22.83
C ASN A 45 -9.44 9.13 22.25
N ALA A 46 -8.99 9.14 20.99
CA ALA A 46 -8.55 7.94 20.27
C ALA A 46 -7.20 8.14 19.59
N VAL A 47 -6.51 7.01 19.33
CA VAL A 47 -5.30 6.97 18.49
C VAL A 47 -5.68 6.52 17.10
N THR A 48 -5.21 7.26 16.08
CA THR A 48 -5.36 6.86 14.69
C THR A 48 -4.30 5.83 14.32
N LEU A 49 -4.71 4.60 14.05
CA LEU A 49 -3.88 3.58 13.41
C LEU A 49 -4.30 3.42 11.96
N ALA A 50 -3.39 3.72 11.03
CA ALA A 50 -3.67 3.70 9.61
C ALA A 50 -2.41 3.38 8.81
N THR A 51 -2.58 2.79 7.64
CA THR A 51 -1.51 2.78 6.63
C THR A 51 -1.20 4.20 6.17
N ILE A 52 -0.01 4.43 5.62
CA ILE A 52 0.38 5.72 5.03
C ILE A 52 -0.68 6.20 4.02
N PHE A 53 -1.17 5.30 3.16
CA PHE A 53 -2.19 5.62 2.17
C PHE A 53 -3.49 6.12 2.81
N GLN A 54 -4.02 5.37 3.78
CA GLN A 54 -5.26 5.73 4.48
C GLN A 54 -5.13 7.07 5.23
N TYR A 55 -4.01 7.27 5.93
CA TYR A 55 -3.75 8.50 6.68
C TYR A 55 -3.72 9.75 5.78
N ARG A 56 -3.02 9.64 4.64
CA ARG A 56 -2.92 10.71 3.65
C ARG A 56 -4.27 10.98 2.97
N ALA A 57 -5.02 9.93 2.62
CA ALA A 57 -6.35 10.05 2.04
C ALA A 57 -7.34 10.73 2.99
N ALA A 58 -7.24 10.45 4.29
CA ALA A 58 -8.02 11.11 5.34
C ALA A 58 -7.57 12.56 5.63
N ARG A 59 -6.46 13.03 5.02
CA ARG A 59 -5.88 14.36 5.20
C ARG A 59 -5.58 14.70 6.66
N GLY A 60 -5.27 13.71 7.49
CA GLY A 60 -4.98 13.91 8.91
C GLY A 60 -3.73 14.74 9.17
N SER A 61 -3.70 15.40 10.33
CA SER A 61 -2.52 16.02 10.94
C SER A 61 -2.63 15.84 12.45
N HIS A 62 -1.53 15.42 13.09
CA HIS A 62 -1.50 15.15 14.52
C HIS A 62 -0.23 15.73 15.11
N ARG A 63 -0.29 16.07 16.39
CA ARG A 63 0.88 16.58 17.12
C ARG A 63 2.02 15.56 17.07
N TRP A 64 1.71 14.27 17.27
CA TRP A 64 2.71 13.22 17.44
C TRP A 64 2.47 12.10 16.43
N HIS A 65 3.50 11.69 15.71
CA HIS A 65 3.46 10.51 14.83
C HIS A 65 4.37 9.41 15.36
N PHE A 66 3.95 8.16 15.15
CA PHE A 66 4.73 6.96 15.36
C PHE A 66 4.80 6.22 14.02
N TRP A 67 5.97 6.21 13.39
CA TRP A 67 6.20 5.48 12.15
C TRP A 67 6.71 4.10 12.49
N LEU A 68 5.88 3.09 12.18
CA LEU A 68 6.18 1.71 12.48
C LEU A 68 7.08 1.09 11.40
N ASP A 69 7.91 0.15 11.83
CA ASP A 69 8.77 -0.66 10.97
C ASP A 69 9.66 0.22 10.06
N ALA A 70 10.25 1.28 10.61
CA ALA A 70 11.02 2.28 9.87
C ALA A 70 12.22 1.69 9.12
N GLY A 71 12.79 0.58 9.62
CA GLY A 71 13.88 -0.11 8.95
C GLY A 71 13.44 -0.98 7.76
N SER A 72 12.14 -1.14 7.52
CA SER A 72 11.62 -2.05 6.52
C SER A 72 11.84 -1.58 5.08
N PRO A 73 12.27 -2.46 4.16
CA PRO A 73 12.32 -2.12 2.73
C PRO A 73 10.93 -1.85 2.14
N LEU A 74 9.85 -2.19 2.86
CA LEU A 74 8.47 -1.92 2.45
C LEU A 74 8.13 -0.42 2.38
N TRP A 75 8.91 0.45 3.04
CA TRP A 75 8.79 1.89 2.87
C TRP A 75 9.03 2.32 1.42
N LEU A 76 10.00 1.70 0.74
CA LEU A 76 10.33 2.01 -0.65
C LEU A 76 9.30 1.42 -1.63
N SER A 77 8.91 0.15 -1.41
CA SER A 77 8.00 -0.55 -2.33
C SER A 77 6.55 -0.09 -2.24
N GLY A 78 6.18 0.66 -1.20
CA GLY A 78 4.84 1.21 -0.95
C GLY A 78 3.74 0.16 -0.76
N GLY A 79 4.14 -1.11 -0.63
CA GLY A 79 3.27 -2.24 -0.30
C GLY A 79 2.05 -2.38 -1.20
N ALA A 80 0.93 -2.73 -0.58
CA ALA A 80 -0.34 -3.02 -1.26
C ALA A 80 -0.98 -1.82 -1.99
N ALA A 81 -0.46 -0.61 -1.80
CA ALA A 81 -0.96 0.59 -2.48
C ALA A 81 -0.34 0.78 -3.88
N THR A 82 0.71 0.02 -4.22
CA THR A 82 1.39 0.14 -5.52
C THR A 82 0.63 -0.61 -6.60
N LEU A 83 0.19 0.12 -7.63
CA LEU A 83 -0.48 -0.45 -8.80
C LEU A 83 0.54 -0.95 -9.81
N PHE A 84 0.37 -2.19 -10.27
CA PHE A 84 1.24 -2.79 -11.28
C PHE A 84 1.21 -1.98 -12.58
N GLY A 85 2.39 -1.61 -13.09
CA GLY A 85 2.54 -0.91 -14.37
C GLY A 85 2.01 0.53 -14.38
N ALA A 86 1.63 1.11 -13.24
CA ALA A 86 1.03 2.45 -13.18
C ALA A 86 1.80 3.55 -13.95
N PRO A 87 3.15 3.61 -13.91
CA PRO A 87 3.89 4.64 -14.66
C PRO A 87 3.65 4.62 -16.17
N LEU A 88 3.34 3.45 -16.75
CA LEU A 88 3.10 3.28 -18.18
C LEU A 88 1.78 3.93 -18.65
N PHE A 89 0.86 4.17 -17.72
CA PHE A 89 -0.45 4.76 -17.98
C PHE A 89 -0.52 6.26 -17.68
N LEU A 90 0.59 6.87 -17.27
CA LEU A 90 0.65 8.32 -17.06
C LEU A 90 0.67 9.06 -18.39
N LYS A 91 -0.03 10.20 -18.45
CA LYS A 91 -0.12 11.04 -19.67
C LYS A 91 1.25 11.50 -20.18
N GLU A 92 2.20 11.69 -19.26
CA GLU A 92 3.57 12.11 -19.54
C GLU A 92 4.48 10.98 -20.05
N TRP A 93 4.00 9.73 -20.09
CA TRP A 93 4.81 8.61 -20.53
C TRP A 93 5.16 8.69 -22.02
N SER A 94 6.45 8.56 -22.33
CA SER A 94 6.98 8.72 -23.69
C SER A 94 6.88 7.46 -24.55
N GLY A 95 6.37 6.35 -24.00
CA GLY A 95 6.28 5.06 -24.71
C GLY A 95 7.61 4.29 -24.83
N ARG A 96 8.69 4.78 -24.19
CA ARG A 96 9.97 4.06 -24.11
C ARG A 96 9.84 2.75 -23.33
N ALA A 97 10.86 1.90 -23.35
CA ALA A 97 10.88 0.74 -22.47
C ALA A 97 11.04 1.18 -21.01
N TRP A 98 10.25 0.60 -20.10
CA TRP A 98 10.40 0.80 -18.66
C TRP A 98 11.46 -0.13 -18.11
N THR A 99 12.54 0.44 -17.58
CA THR A 99 13.68 -0.32 -17.05
C THR A 99 13.60 -0.51 -15.54
N GLU A 100 14.41 -1.41 -14.97
CA GLU A 100 14.51 -1.54 -13.51
C GLU A 100 15.09 -0.27 -12.86
N ALA A 101 15.98 0.44 -13.56
CA ALA A 101 16.49 1.73 -13.10
C ALA A 101 15.38 2.79 -13.01
N ASP A 102 14.48 2.84 -14.00
CA ASP A 102 13.30 3.74 -13.96
C ASP A 102 12.39 3.41 -12.78
N LYS A 103 12.23 2.12 -12.44
CA LYS A 103 11.45 1.66 -11.29
C LYS A 103 12.06 2.11 -9.97
N ILE A 104 13.36 1.90 -9.78
CA ILE A 104 14.07 2.30 -8.56
C ILE A 104 13.93 3.82 -8.36
N GLN A 105 14.19 4.60 -9.41
CA GLN A 105 14.06 6.05 -9.39
C GLN A 105 12.63 6.48 -9.03
N ALA A 106 11.61 5.88 -9.66
CA ALA A 106 10.21 6.21 -9.39
C ALA A 106 9.79 5.86 -7.94
N ASP A 107 10.30 4.76 -7.39
CA ASP A 107 10.04 4.37 -6.00
C ASP A 107 10.71 5.34 -5.01
N GLU A 108 11.95 5.75 -5.27
CA GLU A 108 12.67 6.74 -4.45
C GLU A 108 11.98 8.12 -4.47
N GLU A 109 11.62 8.63 -5.65
CA GLU A 109 10.89 9.89 -5.79
C GLU A 109 9.53 9.85 -5.10
N ARG A 110 8.85 8.71 -5.16
CA ARG A 110 7.58 8.50 -4.46
C ARG A 110 7.78 8.50 -2.96
N LEU A 111 8.79 7.79 -2.46
CA LEU A 111 9.12 7.76 -1.04
C LEU A 111 9.42 9.17 -0.53
N GLN A 112 10.25 9.94 -1.25
CA GLN A 112 10.57 11.32 -0.89
C GLN A 112 9.31 12.19 -0.75
N ARG A 113 8.39 12.11 -1.72
CA ARG A 113 7.10 12.84 -1.67
C ARG A 113 6.23 12.41 -0.49
N ILE A 114 6.21 11.11 -0.17
CA ILE A 114 5.49 10.58 0.98
C ILE A 114 6.08 11.13 2.28
N LEU A 115 7.41 11.07 2.45
CA LEU A 115 8.07 11.53 3.67
C LEU A 115 7.84 13.03 3.89
N GLN A 116 7.95 13.85 2.84
CA GLN A 116 7.67 15.30 2.93
C GLN A 116 6.23 15.58 3.35
N ASP A 117 5.26 14.89 2.75
CA ASP A 117 3.84 15.05 3.11
C ASP A 117 3.55 14.57 4.54
N LEU A 118 4.15 13.45 4.98
CA LEU A 118 3.97 12.96 6.35
C LEU A 118 4.64 13.88 7.39
N LEU A 119 5.84 14.41 7.10
CA LEU A 119 6.54 15.35 7.98
C LEU A 119 5.75 16.66 8.12
N GLY A 120 5.18 17.18 7.03
CA GLY A 120 4.33 18.36 7.06
C GLY A 120 3.01 18.19 7.84
N ARG A 121 2.68 16.96 8.26
CA ARG A 121 1.49 16.63 9.06
C ARG A 121 1.79 16.43 10.55
N VAL A 122 3.07 16.42 10.96
CA VAL A 122 3.52 16.31 12.36
C VAL A 122 3.66 17.69 12.98
N GLY A 123 3.06 17.91 14.14
CA GLY A 123 3.19 19.18 14.86
C GLY A 123 4.39 19.28 15.80
N GLU A 124 4.71 18.22 16.54
CA GLU A 124 5.65 18.27 17.67
C GLU A 124 6.73 17.19 17.60
N LYS A 125 6.33 15.91 17.53
CA LYS A 125 7.28 14.80 17.64
C LYS A 125 7.00 13.70 16.63
N LEU A 126 8.09 13.20 16.05
CA LEU A 126 8.08 12.01 15.24
C LEU A 126 8.92 10.94 15.94
N TYR A 127 8.32 9.78 16.16
CA TYR A 127 8.99 8.59 16.65
C TYR A 127 9.18 7.61 15.49
N LEU A 128 10.42 7.18 15.26
CA LEU A 128 10.77 6.14 14.30
C LEU A 128 10.91 4.82 15.06
N CYS A 129 9.91 3.95 14.94
CA CYS A 129 9.91 2.64 15.57
C CYS A 129 10.52 1.62 14.61
N HIS A 130 11.57 0.92 15.03
CA HIS A 130 12.21 -0.12 14.20
C HIS A 130 12.60 -1.33 15.05
N SER A 131 12.73 -2.47 14.37
CA SER A 131 13.33 -3.69 14.89
C SER A 131 14.59 -4.01 14.09
N GLU A 132 15.63 -4.53 14.74
CA GLU A 132 16.87 -4.96 14.05
C GLU A 132 16.58 -6.07 13.03
N LEU A 133 15.71 -7.02 13.42
CA LEU A 133 15.33 -8.17 12.60
C LEU A 133 13.90 -8.05 12.07
N ALA A 134 13.72 -8.40 10.80
CA ALA A 134 12.42 -8.59 10.18
C ALA A 134 11.73 -9.88 10.66
N VAL A 135 10.47 -10.08 10.26
CA VAL A 135 9.64 -11.24 10.66
C VAL A 135 10.22 -12.60 10.27
N ASN A 136 11.10 -12.62 9.27
CA ASN A 136 11.83 -13.81 8.80
C ASN A 136 13.18 -13.99 9.53
N GLY A 137 13.51 -13.13 10.50
CA GLY A 137 14.77 -13.15 11.24
C GLY A 137 15.97 -12.53 10.51
N THR A 138 15.79 -11.93 9.33
CA THR A 138 16.88 -11.25 8.62
C THR A 138 17.02 -9.80 9.05
N GLU A 139 18.22 -9.25 8.99
CA GLU A 139 18.44 -7.82 9.20
C GLU A 139 17.60 -6.97 8.23
N GLN A 140 17.10 -5.87 8.76
CA GLN A 140 16.42 -4.87 7.96
C GLN A 140 17.43 -4.00 7.19
N THR A 141 17.12 -3.68 5.92
CA THR A 141 17.97 -2.87 5.03
C THR A 141 17.17 -1.78 4.30
N GLY A 142 16.06 -1.35 4.89
CA GLY A 142 15.17 -0.34 4.31
C GLY A 142 15.77 1.07 4.28
N PRO A 143 15.18 1.94 3.45
CA PRO A 143 15.74 3.24 3.07
C PRO A 143 15.84 4.24 4.23
N LEU A 144 15.10 4.04 5.34
CA LEU A 144 15.10 4.98 6.46
C LEU A 144 16.07 4.58 7.58
N LEU A 145 16.81 3.47 7.46
CA LEU A 145 17.73 3.02 8.51
C LEU A 145 18.77 4.06 8.89
N THR A 146 19.32 4.78 7.91
CA THR A 146 20.27 5.86 8.19
C THR A 146 19.65 6.95 9.06
N LEU A 147 18.36 7.27 8.87
CA LEU A 147 17.62 8.22 9.70
C LEU A 147 17.38 7.66 11.11
N VAL A 148 17.01 6.37 11.20
CA VAL A 148 16.82 5.68 12.49
C VAL A 148 18.12 5.75 13.31
N HIS A 149 19.26 5.35 12.72
CA HIS A 149 20.54 5.37 13.41
C HIS A 149 21.02 6.78 13.75
N GLY A 150 20.70 7.78 12.92
CA GLY A 150 20.99 9.18 13.21
C GLY A 150 20.16 9.72 14.39
N ALA A 151 18.90 9.31 14.51
CA ALA A 151 17.98 9.79 15.55
C ALA A 151 18.28 9.23 16.95
N VAL A 152 18.90 8.06 17.06
CA VAL A 152 19.29 7.45 18.35
C VAL A 152 20.43 8.22 19.03
N ASN A 153 21.19 9.03 18.27
CA ASN A 153 22.34 9.78 18.77
C ASN A 153 22.02 11.25 19.12
N LEU A 154 20.74 11.65 19.10
CA LEU A 154 20.23 12.99 19.47
C LEU A 154 19.61 12.97 20.87
#